data_AF-A0A1F9PFE6-F1
#
_entry.id   AF-A0A1F9PFE6-F1
#
_cell.length_a   1.000
_cell.length_b   1.000
_cell.length_c   1.000
_cell.angle_alpha   90.00
_cell.angle_beta   90.00
_cell.angle_gamma   90.00
#
_symmetry.space_group_name_H-M   'P 1'
#
loop_
_entity.id
_entity.type
_entity.pdbx_description
1 polymer ?
#
loop_
_entity_poly.entity_id
_entity_poly.type
_entity_poly.pdbx_seq_one_letter_code
_entity_poly.pdbx_strand_id
1 'polypeptide(L)'
;MTLYPEQNDKIERQAFQYSLMGERWIGSPATITWSFAEDSTYDQILSRSYSDYPDFEAAFDATQKQLVQSAFQAWEDAANIDFVEQDDSSATKVRIGLDSIDGRSLSGGTLGQATVWSTNNIFNHAAIQIDSADMPEADFSTNSPPSGKWSFFATVTHEIGHALGLAHSSLSSALMYRFSGSTVDLTADDIAGIVAVYGQPQRVSQSVQDLPSLAKGIDPTMYLAVNQDVAYAGIDPVMHFNTFGWLEGRNPNNFFDVQFYLAANPDVSAAVVNPLDHYIEFGWKENRDPSENFSTSGYLDANPDVKLVGINPLLHYLTFGYGEGRPLA
;
A
#
# COMPACT_ATOMS: atom_id res chain seq x y z
N MET A 1 -16.00 22.34 34.33
CA MET A 1 -16.72 21.05 34.25
C MET A 1 -16.01 20.26 33.17
N THR A 2 -15.07 19.41 33.59
CA THR A 2 -14.14 18.72 32.70
C THR A 2 -14.75 17.37 32.37
N LEU A 3 -15.12 17.15 31.11
CA LEU A 3 -15.61 15.87 30.64
C LEU A 3 -14.39 15.00 30.27
N TYR A 4 -14.40 13.77 30.78
CA TYR A 4 -13.32 12.79 30.73
C TYR A 4 -13.09 12.22 29.31
N PRO A 5 -11.85 11.81 28.95
CA PRO A 5 -11.51 11.21 27.66
C PRO A 5 -11.82 9.69 27.55
N GLU A 6 -12.43 9.06 28.55
CA GLU A 6 -12.60 7.59 28.61
C GLU A 6 -13.66 6.98 27.67
N GLN A 7 -14.40 7.79 26.89
CA GLN A 7 -15.41 7.25 25.96
C GLN A 7 -14.89 6.99 24.54
N ASN A 8 -13.78 7.61 24.10
CA ASN A 8 -13.23 7.36 22.75
C ASN A 8 -12.49 6.01 22.66
N ASP A 9 -11.84 5.57 23.75
CA ASP A 9 -11.10 4.29 23.79
C ASP A 9 -12.00 3.04 23.68
N LYS A 10 -13.31 3.18 23.89
CA LYS A 10 -14.28 2.07 23.79
C LYS A 10 -14.99 1.99 22.44
N ILE A 11 -15.01 3.06 21.65
CA ILE A 11 -15.62 3.07 20.31
C ILE A 11 -14.61 2.52 19.28
N GLU A 12 -13.31 2.78 19.46
CA GLU A 12 -12.26 2.32 18.53
C GLU A 12 -11.97 0.81 18.61
N ARG A 13 -12.22 0.15 19.75
CA ARG A 13 -12.06 -1.32 19.88
C ARG A 13 -13.22 -2.14 19.29
N GLN A 14 -14.25 -1.50 18.74
CA GLN A 14 -15.41 -2.19 18.16
C GLN A 14 -15.42 -2.24 16.63
N ALA A 15 -14.55 -1.49 15.94
CA ALA A 15 -14.56 -1.43 14.48
C ALA A 15 -13.65 -2.48 13.81
N PHE A 16 -12.59 -2.92 14.48
CA PHE A 16 -11.62 -3.89 13.96
C PHE A 16 -11.61 -5.15 14.83
N GLN A 17 -11.46 -6.32 14.21
CA GLN A 17 -11.39 -7.62 14.89
C GLN A 17 -10.18 -8.47 14.47
N TYR A 18 -9.13 -7.82 13.97
CA TYR A 18 -7.82 -8.44 13.77
C TYR A 18 -7.32 -9.05 15.08
N SER A 19 -6.51 -10.10 14.94
CA SER A 19 -5.87 -10.78 16.06
C SER A 19 -4.37 -10.87 15.80
N LEU A 20 -3.57 -10.88 16.86
CA LEU A 20 -2.10 -10.92 16.77
C LEU A 20 -1.57 -12.20 17.42
N MET A 21 -0.51 -12.76 16.86
CA MET A 21 0.21 -13.90 17.45
C MET A 21 1.02 -13.49 18.69
N GLY A 22 1.39 -12.21 18.79
CA GLY A 22 2.21 -11.66 19.88
C GLY A 22 3.72 -11.74 19.64
N GLU A 23 4.13 -12.52 18.65
CA GLU A 23 5.50 -12.62 18.15
C GLU A 23 5.66 -11.76 16.89
N ARG A 24 6.86 -11.19 16.66
CA ARG A 24 7.12 -10.33 15.50
C ARG A 24 8.59 -10.25 15.10
N TRP A 25 8.86 -9.71 13.92
CA TRP A 25 10.19 -9.25 13.53
C TRP A 25 10.57 -7.97 14.28
N ILE A 26 11.86 -7.75 14.51
CA ILE A 26 12.38 -6.54 15.16
C ILE A 26 13.04 -5.61 14.14
N GLY A 27 12.85 -4.30 14.32
CA GLY A 27 13.38 -3.25 13.45
C GLY A 27 12.41 -2.08 13.32
N SER A 28 12.84 -0.98 12.70
CA SER A 28 12.00 0.13 12.24
C SER A 28 12.72 0.89 11.11
N PRO A 29 12.50 0.54 9.82
CA PRO A 29 11.64 -0.55 9.36
C PRO A 29 12.13 -1.92 9.80
N ALA A 30 11.21 -2.88 9.90
CA ALA A 30 11.57 -4.28 10.09
C ALA A 30 12.08 -4.86 8.75
N THR A 31 13.41 -4.92 8.58
CA THR A 31 14.03 -5.49 7.37
C THR A 31 14.02 -7.02 7.41
N ILE A 32 13.35 -7.64 6.45
CA ILE A 32 13.12 -9.09 6.38
C ILE A 32 13.61 -9.62 5.03
N THR A 33 14.64 -10.44 5.05
CA THR A 33 15.12 -11.12 3.84
C THR A 33 14.26 -12.34 3.53
N TRP A 34 13.84 -12.48 2.27
CA TRP A 34 13.04 -13.62 1.84
C TRP A 34 13.56 -14.20 0.52
N SER A 35 13.27 -15.48 0.28
CA SER A 35 13.64 -16.16 -0.95
C SER A 35 12.60 -17.19 -1.36
N PHE A 36 12.56 -17.46 -2.67
CA PHE A 36 11.88 -18.62 -3.22
C PHE A 36 12.67 -19.87 -2.87
N ALA A 37 11.99 -20.86 -2.29
CA ALA A 37 12.54 -22.19 -2.18
C ALA A 37 12.52 -22.88 -3.55
N GLU A 38 13.55 -23.68 -3.79
CA GLU A 38 13.62 -24.62 -4.90
C GLU A 38 13.09 -25.99 -4.45
N ASP A 39 12.91 -26.91 -5.39
CA ASP A 39 12.52 -28.28 -5.02
C ASP A 39 13.63 -29.02 -4.27
N SER A 40 13.23 -29.93 -3.37
CA SER A 40 14.16 -30.70 -2.55
C SER A 40 15.15 -31.57 -3.34
N THR A 41 14.86 -31.90 -4.60
CA THR A 41 15.81 -32.62 -5.48
C THR A 41 16.92 -31.69 -5.95
N TYR A 42 16.58 -30.46 -6.31
CA TYR A 42 17.53 -29.42 -6.69
C TYR A 42 18.47 -29.07 -5.52
N ASP A 43 17.92 -28.92 -4.31
CA ASP A 43 18.71 -28.67 -3.10
C ASP A 43 19.68 -29.82 -2.81
N GLN A 44 19.24 -31.08 -2.94
CA GLN A 44 20.09 -32.25 -2.81
C GLN A 44 21.22 -32.27 -3.87
N ILE A 45 20.94 -31.93 -5.13
CA ILE A 45 21.94 -31.86 -6.20
C ILE A 45 23.02 -30.83 -5.87
N LEU A 46 22.63 -29.69 -5.30
CA LEU A 46 23.56 -28.63 -4.89
C LEU A 46 24.17 -28.85 -3.50
N SER A 47 23.86 -29.97 -2.84
CA SER A 47 24.28 -30.25 -1.46
C SER A 47 23.90 -29.14 -0.48
N ARG A 48 22.78 -28.46 -0.75
CA ARG A 48 22.16 -27.48 0.14
C ARG A 48 21.31 -28.22 1.17
N SER A 49 21.38 -27.79 2.42
CA SER A 49 20.62 -28.36 3.52
C SER A 49 20.11 -27.23 4.39
N TYR A 50 18.80 -27.19 4.55
CA TYR A 50 18.09 -26.16 5.30
C TYR A 50 17.36 -26.80 6.47
N SER A 51 18.10 -27.39 7.42
CA SER A 51 17.53 -28.17 8.53
C SER A 51 16.53 -27.43 9.42
N ASP A 52 16.56 -26.10 9.37
CA ASP A 52 15.65 -25.21 10.11
C ASP A 52 14.32 -24.99 9.36
N TYR A 53 14.21 -25.45 8.11
CA TYR A 53 13.06 -25.28 7.23
C TYR A 53 12.48 -26.64 6.82
N PRO A 54 11.17 -26.70 6.49
CA PRO A 54 10.62 -27.84 5.78
C PRO A 54 11.23 -27.94 4.38
N ASP A 55 11.17 -29.15 3.82
CA ASP A 55 11.44 -29.38 2.41
C ASP A 55 10.26 -28.84 1.56
N PHE A 56 10.56 -28.42 0.33
CA PHE A 56 9.55 -28.00 -0.64
C PHE A 56 9.53 -28.97 -1.82
N GLU A 57 8.35 -29.20 -2.39
CA GLU A 57 8.15 -30.19 -3.44
C GLU A 57 8.32 -29.64 -4.85
N ALA A 58 8.12 -28.33 -5.03
CA ALA A 58 8.26 -27.69 -6.34
C ALA A 58 8.66 -26.21 -6.23
N ALA A 59 9.36 -25.75 -7.27
CA ALA A 59 9.64 -24.34 -7.49
C ALA A 59 8.44 -23.63 -8.14
N PHE A 60 8.27 -22.35 -7.82
CA PHE A 60 7.29 -21.50 -8.49
C PHE A 60 7.68 -21.19 -9.94
N ASP A 61 6.68 -21.11 -10.83
CA ASP A 61 6.85 -20.55 -12.17
C ASP A 61 6.97 -19.02 -12.16
N ALA A 62 7.24 -18.42 -13.32
CA ALA A 62 7.46 -16.98 -13.44
C ALA A 62 6.23 -16.12 -13.06
N THR A 63 5.01 -16.60 -13.31
CA THR A 63 3.77 -15.89 -12.98
C THR A 63 3.51 -15.95 -11.48
N GLN A 64 3.68 -17.14 -10.89
CA GLN A 64 3.57 -17.35 -9.45
C GLN A 64 4.58 -16.50 -8.68
N LYS A 65 5.83 -16.43 -9.15
CA LYS A 65 6.86 -15.55 -8.56
C LYS A 65 6.44 -14.09 -8.57
N GLN A 66 5.86 -13.59 -9.66
CA GLN A 66 5.34 -12.21 -9.73
C GLN A 66 4.21 -11.95 -8.74
N LEU A 67 3.30 -12.92 -8.55
CA LEU A 67 2.20 -12.80 -7.58
C LEU A 67 2.72 -12.83 -6.14
N VAL A 68 3.70 -13.68 -5.83
CA VAL A 68 4.35 -13.70 -4.51
C VAL A 68 5.06 -12.37 -4.23
N GLN A 69 5.82 -11.84 -5.19
CA GLN A 69 6.45 -10.53 -5.09
C GLN A 69 5.43 -9.42 -4.81
N SER A 70 4.30 -9.45 -5.53
CA SER A 70 3.20 -8.50 -5.33
C SER A 70 2.57 -8.62 -3.94
N ALA A 71 2.49 -9.84 -3.40
CA ALA A 71 1.94 -10.09 -2.06
C ALA A 71 2.85 -9.55 -0.95
N PHE A 72 4.17 -9.70 -1.08
CA PHE A 72 5.13 -9.04 -0.19
C PHE A 72 5.03 -7.52 -0.29
N GLN A 73 4.94 -6.96 -1.50
CA GLN A 73 4.77 -5.52 -1.71
C GLN A 73 3.50 -4.98 -1.05
N ALA A 74 2.38 -5.71 -1.11
CA ALA A 74 1.13 -5.27 -0.48
C ALA A 74 1.28 -5.03 1.04
N TRP A 75 2.05 -5.88 1.72
CA TRP A 75 2.34 -5.70 3.15
C TRP A 75 3.35 -4.58 3.43
N GLU A 76 4.34 -4.39 2.55
CA GLU A 76 5.30 -3.29 2.62
C GLU A 76 4.63 -1.93 2.40
N ASP A 77 3.67 -1.85 1.48
CA ASP A 77 2.85 -0.66 1.25
C ASP A 77 1.96 -0.32 2.45
N ALA A 78 1.57 -1.33 3.24
CA ALA A 78 0.65 -1.20 4.36
C ALA A 78 1.32 -0.88 5.70
N ALA A 79 2.61 -1.20 5.88
CA ALA A 79 3.28 -1.11 7.19
C ALA A 79 4.78 -0.84 7.09
N ASN A 80 5.39 -0.50 8.24
CA ASN A 80 6.81 -0.16 8.39
C ASN A 80 7.75 -1.39 8.26
N ILE A 81 7.68 -2.06 7.13
CA ILE A 81 8.41 -3.28 6.80
C ILE A 81 9.30 -2.97 5.59
N ASP A 82 10.39 -3.70 5.43
CA ASP A 82 11.30 -3.60 4.29
C ASP A 82 11.66 -5.03 3.85
N PHE A 83 11.00 -5.52 2.80
CA PHE A 83 11.25 -6.88 2.31
C PHE A 83 12.38 -6.88 1.30
N VAL A 84 13.37 -7.75 1.53
CA VAL A 84 14.53 -7.90 0.64
C VAL A 84 14.51 -9.29 0.03
N GLU A 85 14.06 -9.39 -1.21
CA GLU A 85 14.20 -10.62 -1.99
C GLU A 85 15.68 -10.91 -2.25
N GLN A 86 16.11 -12.16 -2.03
CA GLN A 86 17.49 -12.59 -2.25
C GLN A 86 17.55 -14.03 -2.80
N ASP A 87 18.74 -14.43 -3.22
CA ASP A 87 19.04 -15.83 -3.53
C ASP A 87 18.83 -16.72 -2.29
N ASP A 88 18.29 -17.91 -2.52
CA ASP A 88 17.94 -18.82 -1.44
C ASP A 88 19.18 -19.33 -0.68
N SER A 89 19.17 -19.15 0.65
CA SER A 89 20.31 -19.45 1.52
C SER A 89 19.87 -19.72 2.95
N SER A 90 20.75 -20.32 3.76
CA SER A 90 20.47 -20.60 5.17
C SER A 90 20.37 -19.33 6.03
N ALA A 91 20.75 -18.18 5.47
CA ALA A 91 20.61 -16.86 6.10
C ALA A 91 19.28 -16.16 5.75
N THR A 92 18.48 -16.70 4.82
CA THR A 92 17.13 -16.21 4.55
C THR A 92 16.31 -16.27 5.83
N LYS A 93 15.50 -15.24 6.10
CA LYS A 93 14.56 -15.21 7.23
C LYS A 93 13.20 -15.82 6.89
N VAL A 94 12.70 -15.60 5.67
CA VAL A 94 11.44 -16.18 5.19
C VAL A 94 11.67 -16.97 3.90
N ARG A 95 11.44 -18.28 3.92
CA ARG A 95 11.45 -19.12 2.70
C ARG A 95 10.01 -19.44 2.28
N ILE A 96 9.69 -19.28 1.00
CA ILE A 96 8.37 -19.59 0.45
C ILE A 96 8.47 -20.56 -0.73
N GLY A 97 7.62 -21.59 -0.77
CA GLY A 97 7.63 -22.60 -1.83
C GLY A 97 6.32 -23.37 -1.95
N LEU A 98 6.24 -24.22 -2.97
CA LEU A 98 5.12 -25.14 -3.19
C LEU A 98 5.35 -26.45 -2.43
N ASP A 99 4.27 -26.99 -1.87
CA ASP A 99 4.26 -28.27 -1.17
C ASP A 99 2.94 -29.02 -1.41
N SER A 100 2.82 -30.24 -0.90
CA SER A 100 1.57 -31.02 -0.80
C SER A 100 1.25 -31.26 0.68
N ILE A 101 0.66 -30.27 1.34
CA ILE A 101 0.54 -30.20 2.80
C ILE A 101 -0.35 -31.34 3.33
N ASP A 102 -1.54 -31.51 2.76
CA ASP A 102 -2.46 -32.62 3.10
C ASP A 102 -2.86 -33.48 1.90
N GLY A 103 -2.27 -33.18 0.73
CA GLY A 103 -2.58 -33.83 -0.55
C GLY A 103 -3.95 -33.42 -1.08
N ARG A 104 -4.34 -33.90 -2.27
CA ARG A 104 -5.55 -33.40 -2.93
C ARG A 104 -6.83 -33.69 -2.15
N SER A 105 -7.49 -32.65 -1.64
CA SER A 105 -8.79 -32.67 -0.99
C SER A 105 -9.92 -32.27 -1.95
N LEU A 106 -10.95 -33.11 -2.06
CA LEU A 106 -12.15 -32.81 -2.87
C LEU A 106 -13.23 -32.04 -2.09
N SER A 107 -13.01 -31.78 -0.79
CA SER A 107 -14.00 -31.19 0.12
C SER A 107 -13.50 -29.94 0.88
N GLY A 108 -12.36 -29.37 0.47
CA GLY A 108 -11.69 -28.27 1.14
C GLY A 108 -10.57 -28.78 2.06
N GLY A 109 -9.32 -28.57 1.64
CA GLY A 109 -8.10 -28.85 2.41
C GLY A 109 -7.36 -27.57 2.76
N THR A 110 -6.11 -27.72 3.18
CA THR A 110 -5.24 -26.60 3.56
C THR A 110 -4.69 -25.96 2.29
N LEU A 111 -5.02 -24.68 2.04
CA LEU A 111 -4.54 -23.96 0.85
C LEU A 111 -3.10 -23.43 1.01
N GLY A 112 -2.72 -23.13 2.24
CA GLY A 112 -1.40 -22.63 2.59
C GLY A 112 -1.16 -22.75 4.08
N GLN A 113 0.09 -22.65 4.46
CA GLN A 113 0.51 -22.62 5.85
C GLN A 113 1.78 -21.80 6.01
N ALA A 114 1.76 -20.88 6.96
CA ALA A 114 2.96 -20.27 7.53
C ALA A 114 3.36 -20.96 8.83
N THR A 115 4.62 -21.41 8.91
CA THR A 115 5.24 -21.88 10.14
C THR A 115 6.27 -20.86 10.59
N VAL A 116 6.17 -20.40 11.84
CA VAL A 116 7.06 -19.39 12.42
C VAL A 116 7.85 -19.98 13.59
N TRP A 117 9.12 -19.62 13.70
CA TRP A 117 9.97 -19.98 14.84
C TRP A 117 10.45 -18.73 15.55
N SER A 118 10.24 -18.68 16.86
CA SER A 118 10.53 -17.51 17.68
C SER A 118 11.40 -17.84 18.89
N THR A 119 12.09 -16.83 19.41
CA THR A 119 12.74 -16.85 20.72
C THR A 119 12.33 -15.60 21.48
N ASN A 120 11.76 -15.74 22.68
CA ASN A 120 11.31 -14.60 23.51
C ASN A 120 10.39 -13.62 22.74
N ASN A 121 9.42 -14.16 21.98
CA ASN A 121 8.48 -13.41 21.15
C ASN A 121 9.11 -12.64 19.97
N ILE A 122 10.34 -12.98 19.58
CA ILE A 122 11.01 -12.41 18.40
C ILE A 122 11.16 -13.51 17.36
N PHE A 123 10.71 -13.27 16.14
CA PHE A 123 10.90 -14.21 15.05
C PHE A 123 12.38 -14.39 14.68
N ASN A 124 12.77 -15.65 14.51
CA ASN A 124 14.09 -16.05 14.03
C ASN A 124 14.04 -16.35 12.53
N HIS A 125 13.07 -17.16 12.10
CA HIS A 125 12.81 -17.55 10.71
C HIS A 125 11.33 -17.97 10.54
N ALA A 126 10.85 -18.03 9.30
CA ALA A 126 9.53 -18.53 8.94
C ALA A 126 9.51 -19.24 7.58
N ALA A 127 8.68 -20.26 7.44
CA ALA A 127 8.45 -21.00 6.21
C ALA A 127 7.00 -20.78 5.76
N ILE A 128 6.79 -20.48 4.48
CA ILE A 128 5.47 -20.38 3.88
C ILE A 128 5.34 -21.47 2.82
N GLN A 129 4.41 -22.39 3.03
CA GLN A 129 4.12 -23.50 2.13
C GLN A 129 2.76 -23.23 1.48
N ILE A 130 2.70 -23.26 0.15
CA ILE A 130 1.44 -23.16 -0.60
C ILE A 130 1.10 -24.55 -1.14
N ASP A 131 -0.10 -25.03 -0.86
CA ASP A 131 -0.51 -26.38 -1.25
C ASP A 131 -0.82 -26.44 -2.75
N SER A 132 0.13 -26.98 -3.49
CA SER A 132 0.03 -27.16 -4.95
C SER A 132 -0.92 -28.30 -5.34
N ALA A 133 -1.21 -29.25 -4.44
CA ALA A 133 -2.14 -30.34 -4.69
C ALA A 133 -3.60 -29.87 -4.66
N ASP A 134 -3.89 -28.85 -3.86
CA ASP A 134 -5.21 -28.21 -3.72
C ASP A 134 -5.38 -26.91 -4.52
N MET A 135 -4.33 -26.46 -5.20
CA MET A 135 -4.36 -25.33 -6.14
C MET A 135 -3.97 -25.74 -7.57
N PRO A 136 -4.92 -26.20 -8.41
CA PRO A 136 -4.60 -26.59 -9.78
C PRO A 136 -4.41 -25.38 -10.73
N GLU A 137 -3.47 -25.53 -11.68
CA GLU A 137 -2.94 -24.55 -12.67
C GLU A 137 -3.99 -23.68 -13.42
N ALA A 138 -5.25 -24.12 -13.53
CA ALA A 138 -6.34 -23.37 -14.18
C ALA A 138 -6.90 -22.20 -13.34
N ASP A 139 -6.43 -22.03 -12.11
CA ASP A 139 -6.79 -20.94 -11.19
C ASP A 139 -5.73 -19.81 -11.15
N PHE A 140 -4.68 -19.91 -12.00
CA PHE A 140 -3.46 -19.09 -11.96
C PHE A 140 -3.42 -17.88 -12.93
N SER A 141 -4.49 -17.54 -13.65
CA SER A 141 -4.37 -16.56 -14.75
C SER A 141 -4.93 -15.16 -14.51
N THR A 142 -5.51 -14.84 -13.34
CA THR A 142 -6.06 -13.48 -13.08
C THR A 142 -6.12 -13.10 -11.59
N ASN A 143 -6.01 -11.81 -11.27
CA ASN A 143 -6.36 -11.20 -9.95
C ASN A 143 -7.86 -11.31 -9.60
N SER A 144 -8.62 -12.10 -10.35
CA SER A 144 -10.07 -12.24 -10.21
C SER A 144 -10.43 -13.64 -10.65
N PRO A 145 -10.38 -14.63 -9.75
CA PRO A 145 -10.77 -15.98 -10.08
C PRO A 145 -12.28 -16.02 -10.43
N PRO A 146 -12.72 -16.94 -11.31
CA PRO A 146 -14.14 -17.17 -11.55
C PRO A 146 -14.90 -17.46 -10.24
N SER A 147 -16.19 -17.14 -10.21
CA SER A 147 -17.06 -17.40 -9.04
C SER A 147 -16.89 -18.83 -8.50
N GLY A 148 -16.47 -18.94 -7.24
CA GLY A 148 -16.26 -20.23 -6.55
C GLY A 148 -14.85 -20.81 -6.68
N LYS A 149 -13.85 -20.02 -7.11
CA LYS A 149 -12.43 -20.40 -7.17
C LYS A 149 -11.57 -19.51 -6.28
N TRP A 150 -10.41 -20.05 -5.88
CA TRP A 150 -9.50 -19.43 -4.91
C TRP A 150 -8.45 -18.56 -5.61
N SER A 151 -8.01 -17.48 -4.96
CA SER A 151 -6.93 -16.63 -5.47
C SER A 151 -5.60 -17.07 -4.87
N PHE A 152 -4.66 -17.45 -5.73
CA PHE A 152 -3.28 -17.73 -5.34
C PHE A 152 -2.67 -16.53 -4.61
N PHE A 153 -2.84 -15.33 -5.17
CA PHE A 153 -2.40 -14.09 -4.54
C PHE A 153 -2.99 -13.92 -3.14
N ALA A 154 -4.32 -14.08 -2.99
CA ALA A 154 -4.97 -13.91 -1.69
C ALA A 154 -4.43 -14.90 -0.63
N THR A 155 -4.18 -16.15 -1.04
CA THR A 155 -3.64 -17.16 -0.14
C THR A 155 -2.19 -16.83 0.25
N VAL A 156 -1.34 -16.49 -0.71
CA VAL A 156 0.04 -16.08 -0.41
C VAL A 156 0.05 -14.87 0.52
N THR A 157 -0.75 -13.83 0.21
CA THR A 157 -0.85 -12.63 1.03
C THR A 157 -1.34 -12.96 2.45
N HIS A 158 -2.28 -13.89 2.60
CA HIS A 158 -2.73 -14.40 3.89
C HIS A 158 -1.59 -15.06 4.69
N GLU A 159 -0.86 -15.99 4.08
CA GLU A 159 0.23 -16.69 4.77
C GLU A 159 1.39 -15.76 5.12
N ILE A 160 1.69 -14.75 4.29
CA ILE A 160 2.66 -13.70 4.65
C ILE A 160 2.19 -12.94 5.89
N GLY A 161 0.89 -12.68 6.05
CA GLY A 161 0.33 -12.06 7.25
C GLY A 161 0.64 -12.86 8.53
N HIS A 162 0.56 -14.19 8.46
CA HIS A 162 0.99 -15.07 9.56
C HIS A 162 2.51 -15.00 9.80
N ALA A 163 3.32 -15.03 8.75
CA ALA A 163 4.77 -14.85 8.86
C ALA A 163 5.19 -13.46 9.38
N LEU A 164 4.26 -12.51 9.40
CA LEU A 164 4.41 -11.18 9.97
C LEU A 164 3.84 -11.05 11.40
N GLY A 165 3.17 -12.07 11.93
CA GLY A 165 2.66 -12.10 13.30
C GLY A 165 1.18 -11.74 13.46
N LEU A 166 0.43 -11.68 12.36
CA LEU A 166 -1.04 -11.62 12.41
C LEU A 166 -1.60 -13.02 12.66
N ALA A 167 -2.58 -13.12 13.54
CA ALA A 167 -3.40 -14.33 13.69
C ALA A 167 -4.69 -14.16 12.85
N HIS A 168 -5.47 -15.25 12.75
CA HIS A 168 -6.74 -15.18 12.03
C HIS A 168 -7.66 -14.10 12.60
N SER A 169 -8.18 -13.24 11.72
CA SER A 169 -9.24 -12.30 12.05
C SER A 169 -10.55 -13.03 12.33
N SER A 170 -11.40 -12.43 13.16
CA SER A 170 -12.78 -12.90 13.36
C SER A 170 -13.78 -12.26 12.38
N LEU A 171 -13.34 -11.27 11.58
CA LEU A 171 -14.15 -10.70 10.50
C LEU A 171 -14.06 -11.58 9.26
N SER A 172 -15.19 -12.13 8.82
CA SER A 172 -15.26 -12.97 7.62
C SER A 172 -14.95 -12.26 6.30
N SER A 173 -14.88 -10.92 6.33
CA SER A 173 -14.51 -10.09 5.18
C SER A 173 -13.01 -9.80 5.10
N ALA A 174 -12.26 -9.97 6.20
CA ALA A 174 -10.83 -9.70 6.25
C ALA A 174 -10.05 -10.73 5.44
N LEU A 175 -8.91 -10.33 4.87
CA LEU A 175 -8.03 -11.27 4.19
C LEU A 175 -7.52 -12.32 5.19
N MET A 176 -7.17 -11.90 6.40
CA MET A 176 -6.71 -12.78 7.49
C MET A 176 -7.83 -13.64 8.10
N TYR A 177 -9.03 -13.72 7.51
CA TYR A 177 -10.04 -14.66 7.99
C TYR A 177 -9.64 -16.11 7.69
N ARG A 178 -9.83 -17.01 8.67
CA ARG A 178 -9.34 -18.40 8.62
C ARG A 178 -9.84 -19.26 7.46
N PHE A 179 -10.88 -18.83 6.78
CA PHE A 179 -11.47 -19.55 5.65
C PHE A 179 -11.36 -18.67 4.43
N SER A 180 -10.89 -19.25 3.34
CA SER A 180 -10.77 -18.53 2.08
C SER A 180 -12.14 -17.98 1.65
N GLY A 181 -12.19 -16.67 1.43
CA GLY A 181 -13.36 -15.93 0.98
C GLY A 181 -13.15 -15.36 -0.42
N SER A 182 -14.05 -14.47 -0.86
CA SER A 182 -13.88 -13.74 -2.13
C SER A 182 -12.96 -12.52 -2.01
N THR A 183 -12.46 -12.22 -0.81
CA THR A 183 -11.55 -11.10 -0.55
C THR A 183 -10.16 -11.43 -1.11
N VAL A 184 -9.62 -10.53 -1.93
CA VAL A 184 -8.31 -10.71 -2.58
C VAL A 184 -7.27 -9.74 -2.01
N ASP A 185 -7.69 -8.51 -1.70
CA ASP A 185 -6.81 -7.44 -1.22
C ASP A 185 -6.84 -7.31 0.30
N LEU A 186 -5.82 -6.63 0.85
CA LEU A 186 -5.78 -6.25 2.26
C LEU A 186 -6.97 -5.35 2.59
N THR A 187 -7.72 -5.72 3.62
CA THR A 187 -8.82 -4.90 4.13
C THR A 187 -8.34 -3.93 5.21
N ALA A 188 -9.20 -3.00 5.59
CA ALA A 188 -8.92 -2.10 6.70
C ALA A 188 -8.61 -2.83 8.01
N ASP A 189 -9.17 -4.04 8.23
CA ASP A 189 -8.86 -4.87 9.40
C ASP A 189 -7.43 -5.42 9.36
N ASP A 190 -7.01 -5.92 8.20
CA ASP A 190 -5.67 -6.46 7.98
C ASP A 190 -4.61 -5.36 8.11
N ILE A 191 -4.88 -4.19 7.51
CA ILE A 191 -4.02 -2.99 7.58
C ILE A 191 -3.92 -2.49 9.03
N ALA A 192 -5.04 -2.37 9.74
CA ALA A 192 -5.02 -1.97 11.15
C ALA A 192 -4.21 -2.95 12.02
N GLY A 193 -4.35 -4.25 11.76
CA GLY A 193 -3.58 -5.29 12.43
C GLY A 193 -2.07 -5.15 12.19
N ILE A 194 -1.64 -5.03 10.94
CA ILE A 194 -0.20 -4.99 10.63
C ILE A 194 0.45 -3.67 11.06
N VAL A 195 -0.28 -2.55 10.97
CA VAL A 195 0.16 -1.26 11.50
C VAL A 195 0.30 -1.30 13.02
N ALA A 196 -0.56 -2.06 13.73
CA ALA A 196 -0.39 -2.24 15.18
C ALA A 196 0.89 -3.01 15.55
N VAL A 197 1.41 -3.86 14.66
CA VAL A 197 2.64 -4.63 14.88
C VAL A 197 3.89 -3.82 14.53
N TYR A 198 3.92 -3.18 13.35
CA TYR A 198 5.14 -2.58 12.78
C TYR A 198 5.10 -1.04 12.73
N GLY A 199 3.92 -0.44 12.83
CA GLY A 199 3.70 0.98 12.60
C GLY A 199 3.40 1.29 11.13
N GLN A 200 3.09 2.56 10.87
CA GLN A 200 2.78 3.07 9.53
C GLN A 200 4.00 2.93 8.59
N PRO A 201 3.80 2.65 7.30
CA PRO A 201 4.88 2.46 6.33
C PRO A 201 5.86 3.64 6.31
N GLN A 202 7.17 3.34 6.31
CA GLN A 202 8.17 4.36 6.00
C GLN A 202 8.00 4.67 4.52
N ARG A 203 7.44 5.84 4.20
CA ARG A 203 7.38 6.32 2.82
C ARG A 203 8.82 6.60 2.35
N VAL A 204 9.51 5.58 1.82
CA VAL A 204 10.86 5.71 1.29
C VAL A 204 10.81 6.58 0.03
N SER A 205 11.22 7.84 0.18
CA SER A 205 11.34 8.88 -0.87
C SER A 205 10.21 8.94 -1.92
N GLN A 206 9.13 9.63 -1.55
CA GLN A 206 8.06 10.19 -2.39
C GLN A 206 8.51 10.85 -3.73
N SER A 207 9.78 11.18 -3.94
CA SER A 207 10.21 12.13 -4.97
C SER A 207 10.14 11.64 -6.42
N VAL A 208 10.01 10.33 -6.68
CA VAL A 208 9.98 9.80 -8.07
C VAL A 208 8.56 9.43 -8.52
N GLN A 209 7.68 9.03 -7.60
CA GLN A 209 6.29 8.64 -7.88
C GLN A 209 5.29 9.82 -7.78
N ASP A 210 5.61 10.87 -7.02
CA ASP A 210 4.72 12.04 -6.89
C ASP A 210 4.89 13.05 -8.03
N LEU A 211 6.02 13.04 -8.77
CA LEU A 211 6.28 14.00 -9.85
C LEU A 211 5.18 14.04 -10.92
N PRO A 212 4.63 12.89 -11.39
CA PRO A 212 3.50 12.91 -12.33
C PRO A 212 2.20 13.49 -11.75
N SER A 213 1.98 13.38 -10.44
CA SER A 213 0.78 13.90 -9.76
C SER A 213 0.92 15.38 -9.41
N LEU A 214 2.10 15.79 -8.94
CA LEU A 214 2.46 17.19 -8.71
C LEU A 214 2.47 17.98 -10.03
N ALA A 215 2.85 17.36 -11.15
CA ALA A 215 2.71 17.93 -12.49
C ALA A 215 1.24 18.15 -12.91
N LYS A 216 0.28 17.52 -12.22
CA LYS A 216 -1.17 17.75 -12.35
C LYS A 216 -1.73 18.63 -11.22
N GLY A 217 -0.86 19.19 -10.38
CA GLY A 217 -1.26 20.05 -9.26
C GLY A 217 -1.88 19.30 -8.08
N ILE A 218 -1.73 17.99 -7.99
CA ILE A 218 -2.21 17.18 -6.86
C ILE A 218 -0.99 16.68 -6.09
N ASP A 219 -0.96 16.94 -4.79
CA ASP A 219 0.02 16.39 -3.85
C ASP A 219 -0.61 15.14 -3.19
N PRO A 220 -0.30 13.91 -3.65
CA PRO A 220 -0.90 12.68 -3.14
C PRO A 220 -0.66 12.50 -1.65
N THR A 221 0.50 12.94 -1.18
CA THR A 221 0.95 12.77 0.19
C THR A 221 0.16 13.66 1.13
N MET A 222 0.08 14.95 0.82
CA MET A 222 -0.78 15.86 1.58
C MET A 222 -2.25 15.45 1.46
N TYR A 223 -2.71 15.14 0.24
CA TYR A 223 -4.11 14.84 -0.01
C TYR A 223 -4.60 13.66 0.83
N LEU A 224 -3.86 12.55 0.87
CA LEU A 224 -4.20 11.39 1.70
C LEU A 224 -4.03 11.67 3.19
N ALA A 225 -3.08 12.52 3.58
CA ALA A 225 -2.88 12.90 4.99
C ALA A 225 -4.05 13.72 5.55
N VAL A 226 -4.63 14.61 4.73
CA VAL A 226 -5.79 15.43 5.10
C VAL A 226 -7.10 14.65 4.95
N ASN A 227 -7.20 13.79 3.94
CA ASN A 227 -8.41 13.04 3.58
C ASN A 227 -8.27 11.58 4.00
N GLN A 228 -8.32 11.34 5.31
CA GLN A 228 -8.10 10.01 5.88
C GLN A 228 -9.13 8.98 5.39
N ASP A 229 -10.35 9.39 5.07
CA ASP A 229 -11.37 8.52 4.47
C ASP A 229 -10.95 7.99 3.09
N VAL A 230 -10.31 8.82 2.26
CA VAL A 230 -9.74 8.42 0.96
C VAL A 230 -8.56 7.47 1.17
N ALA A 231 -7.71 7.76 2.15
CA ALA A 231 -6.59 6.90 2.52
C ALA A 231 -7.04 5.53 3.03
N TYR A 232 -8.06 5.48 3.90
CA TYR A 232 -8.61 4.24 4.41
C TYR A 232 -9.33 3.42 3.34
N ALA A 233 -9.90 4.08 2.33
CA ALA A 233 -10.54 3.41 1.20
C ALA A 233 -9.54 2.91 0.14
N GLY A 234 -8.24 3.24 0.26
CA GLY A 234 -7.21 2.87 -0.72
C GLY A 234 -7.45 3.47 -2.11
N ILE A 235 -8.19 4.58 -2.20
CA ILE A 235 -8.54 5.19 -3.49
C ILE A 235 -7.39 6.09 -3.95
N ASP A 236 -7.00 5.96 -5.22
CA ASP A 236 -6.00 6.83 -5.84
C ASP A 236 -6.39 8.32 -5.68
N PRO A 237 -5.52 9.16 -5.10
CA PRO A 237 -5.87 10.55 -4.77
C PRO A 237 -6.12 11.41 -6.02
N VAL A 238 -5.48 11.09 -7.16
CA VAL A 238 -5.72 11.81 -8.42
C VAL A 238 -7.10 11.50 -8.96
N MET A 239 -7.46 10.22 -9.01
CA MET A 239 -8.80 9.76 -9.37
C MET A 239 -9.86 10.36 -8.45
N HIS A 240 -9.65 10.29 -7.13
CA HIS A 240 -10.59 10.81 -6.15
C HIS A 240 -10.80 12.31 -6.33
N PHE A 241 -9.71 13.09 -6.40
CA PHE A 241 -9.83 14.54 -6.54
C PHE A 241 -10.62 14.92 -7.80
N ASN A 242 -10.25 14.36 -8.96
CA ASN A 242 -10.87 14.70 -10.25
C ASN A 242 -12.35 14.30 -10.34
N THR A 243 -12.75 13.25 -9.62
CA THR A 243 -14.12 12.71 -9.68
C THR A 243 -15.03 13.30 -8.60
N PHE A 244 -14.51 13.46 -7.37
CA PHE A 244 -15.30 13.84 -6.19
C PHE A 244 -14.68 14.98 -5.40
N GLY A 245 -13.36 14.97 -5.21
CA GLY A 245 -12.70 15.83 -4.23
C GLY A 245 -12.94 17.32 -4.42
N TRP A 246 -12.90 17.82 -5.67
CA TRP A 246 -13.18 19.23 -5.93
C TRP A 246 -14.67 19.59 -5.73
N LEU A 247 -15.59 18.66 -5.99
CA LEU A 247 -17.03 18.86 -5.71
C LEU A 247 -17.29 18.90 -4.20
N GLU A 248 -16.49 18.17 -3.43
CA GLU A 248 -16.53 18.14 -1.97
C GLU A 248 -15.76 19.32 -1.32
N GLY A 249 -15.11 20.17 -2.13
CA GLY A 249 -14.33 21.30 -1.64
C GLY A 249 -13.00 20.94 -0.99
N ARG A 250 -12.46 19.74 -1.26
CA ARG A 250 -11.16 19.29 -0.72
C ARG A 250 -10.03 19.91 -1.52
N ASN A 251 -8.97 20.35 -0.85
CA ASN A 251 -7.83 21.00 -1.51
C ASN A 251 -6.84 19.95 -2.04
N PRO A 252 -6.38 20.06 -3.31
CA PRO A 252 -5.47 19.07 -3.94
C PRO A 252 -4.02 19.22 -3.50
N ASN A 253 -3.63 20.40 -3.00
CA ASN A 253 -2.31 20.74 -2.47
C ASN A 253 -2.42 21.96 -1.53
N ASN A 254 -1.34 22.36 -0.86
CA ASN A 254 -1.35 23.43 0.15
C ASN A 254 -1.51 24.85 -0.43
N PHE A 255 -1.41 24.99 -1.75
CA PHE A 255 -1.36 26.27 -2.47
C PHE A 255 -2.53 26.46 -3.44
N PHE A 256 -3.43 25.47 -3.53
CA PHE A 256 -4.67 25.57 -4.26
C PHE A 256 -5.84 25.35 -3.31
N ASP A 257 -6.69 26.35 -3.19
CA ASP A 257 -7.90 26.30 -2.37
C ASP A 257 -9.13 26.29 -3.29
N VAL A 258 -9.84 25.17 -3.29
CA VAL A 258 -10.99 24.95 -4.17
C VAL A 258 -12.11 25.95 -3.90
N GLN A 259 -12.40 26.20 -2.62
CA GLN A 259 -13.50 27.09 -2.24
C GLN A 259 -13.15 28.55 -2.52
N PHE A 260 -11.94 28.96 -2.17
CA PHE A 260 -11.41 30.28 -2.51
C PHE A 260 -11.46 30.52 -4.02
N TYR A 261 -10.96 29.57 -4.82
CA TYR A 261 -10.88 29.73 -6.26
C TYR A 261 -12.27 29.84 -6.89
N LEU A 262 -13.22 28.99 -6.50
CA LEU A 262 -14.59 29.06 -7.02
C LEU A 262 -15.32 30.34 -6.56
N ALA A 263 -15.08 30.81 -5.33
CA ALA A 263 -15.66 32.06 -4.84
C ALA A 263 -15.12 33.29 -5.57
N ALA A 264 -13.82 33.30 -5.89
CA ALA A 264 -13.18 34.38 -6.64
C ALA A 264 -13.52 34.36 -8.15
N ASN A 265 -13.96 33.22 -8.68
CA ASN A 265 -14.17 33.00 -10.11
C ASN A 265 -15.60 32.46 -10.40
N PRO A 266 -16.64 33.33 -10.34
CA PRO A 266 -18.03 32.92 -10.51
C PRO A 266 -18.35 32.29 -11.88
N ASP A 267 -17.58 32.62 -12.91
CA ASP A 267 -17.67 32.02 -14.25
C ASP A 267 -17.29 30.54 -14.24
N VAL A 268 -16.23 30.18 -13.51
CA VAL A 268 -15.79 28.78 -13.32
C VAL A 268 -16.80 28.01 -12.49
N SER A 269 -17.29 28.63 -11.40
CA SER A 269 -18.34 28.05 -10.55
C SER A 269 -19.63 27.77 -11.32
N ALA A 270 -20.08 28.74 -12.15
CA ALA A 270 -21.28 28.57 -12.98
C ALA A 270 -21.11 27.50 -14.06
N ALA A 271 -19.89 27.29 -14.57
CA ALA A 271 -19.60 26.27 -15.57
C ALA A 271 -19.52 24.85 -14.99
N VAL A 272 -19.42 24.70 -13.65
CA VAL A 272 -19.30 23.40 -12.95
C VAL A 272 -18.15 22.56 -13.53
N VAL A 273 -17.01 23.21 -13.73
CA VAL A 273 -15.77 22.56 -14.19
C VAL A 273 -14.78 22.44 -13.03
N ASN A 274 -13.89 21.45 -13.10
CA ASN A 274 -12.85 21.25 -12.09
C ASN A 274 -11.99 22.53 -11.98
N PRO A 275 -11.96 23.20 -10.81
CA PRO A 275 -11.28 24.47 -10.64
C PRO A 275 -9.75 24.34 -10.77
N LEU A 276 -9.17 23.20 -10.39
CA LEU A 276 -7.73 22.96 -10.56
C LEU A 276 -7.37 22.86 -12.05
N ASP A 277 -8.13 22.08 -12.82
CA ASP A 277 -7.93 21.94 -14.28
C ASP A 277 -8.09 23.31 -14.97
N HIS A 278 -9.11 24.07 -14.60
CA HIS A 278 -9.30 25.42 -15.12
C HIS A 278 -8.11 26.32 -14.81
N TYR A 279 -7.62 26.31 -13.57
CA TYR A 279 -6.46 27.11 -13.20
C TYR A 279 -5.22 26.70 -14.00
N ILE A 280 -4.96 25.39 -14.14
CA ILE A 280 -3.79 24.85 -14.84
C ILE A 280 -3.79 25.22 -16.32
N GLU A 281 -4.95 25.15 -16.97
CA GLU A 281 -5.08 25.38 -18.41
C GLU A 281 -5.19 26.87 -18.77
N PHE A 282 -5.96 27.63 -17.99
CA PHE A 282 -6.37 29.01 -18.30
C PHE A 282 -6.05 29.99 -17.19
N GLY A 283 -6.41 29.68 -15.94
CA GLY A 283 -6.48 30.67 -14.86
C GLY A 283 -5.15 31.38 -14.57
N TRP A 284 -4.02 30.67 -14.62
CA TRP A 284 -2.71 31.29 -14.40
C TRP A 284 -2.33 32.28 -15.52
N LYS A 285 -2.76 32.05 -16.77
CA LYS A 285 -2.53 32.98 -17.90
C LYS A 285 -3.40 34.22 -17.80
N GLU A 286 -4.51 34.10 -17.08
CA GLU A 286 -5.44 35.18 -16.78
C GLU A 286 -5.08 35.92 -15.48
N ASN A 287 -3.95 35.58 -14.84
CA ASN A 287 -3.51 36.12 -13.55
C ASN A 287 -4.51 35.90 -12.40
N ARG A 288 -5.29 34.81 -12.43
CA ARG A 288 -6.12 34.41 -11.29
C ARG A 288 -5.22 33.79 -10.22
N ASP A 289 -5.53 33.98 -8.94
CA ASP A 289 -4.78 33.38 -7.84
C ASP A 289 -5.44 32.07 -7.37
N PRO A 290 -4.68 30.98 -7.17
CA PRO A 290 -5.23 29.67 -6.78
C PRO A 290 -5.58 29.58 -5.29
N SER A 291 -5.00 30.43 -4.44
CA SER A 291 -5.31 30.51 -3.00
C SER A 291 -4.82 31.85 -2.42
N GLU A 292 -5.19 32.14 -1.17
CA GLU A 292 -4.62 33.29 -0.43
C GLU A 292 -3.11 33.16 -0.20
N ASN A 293 -2.58 31.92 -0.20
CA ASN A 293 -1.19 31.62 0.12
C ASN A 293 -0.29 31.54 -1.12
N PHE A 294 -0.82 31.79 -2.32
CA PHE A 294 -0.07 31.73 -3.55
C PHE A 294 -0.56 32.79 -4.54
N SER A 295 0.28 33.79 -4.83
CA SER A 295 0.01 34.77 -5.87
C SER A 295 0.66 34.34 -7.20
N THR A 296 -0.15 34.18 -8.24
CA THR A 296 0.31 33.83 -9.59
C THR A 296 1.26 34.91 -10.11
N SER A 297 0.86 36.19 -10.04
CA SER A 297 1.71 37.30 -10.48
C SER A 297 2.93 37.48 -9.57
N GLY A 298 2.76 37.36 -8.25
CA GLY A 298 3.86 37.46 -7.28
C GLY A 298 4.96 36.44 -7.56
N TYR A 299 4.58 35.18 -7.79
CA TYR A 299 5.55 34.12 -8.10
C TYR A 299 6.28 34.38 -9.42
N LEU A 300 5.57 34.80 -10.47
CA LEU A 300 6.17 35.07 -11.78
C LEU A 300 7.08 36.30 -11.75
N ASP A 301 6.77 37.31 -10.95
CA ASP A 301 7.60 38.50 -10.80
C ASP A 301 8.87 38.20 -9.98
N ALA A 302 8.77 37.34 -8.97
CA ALA A 302 9.90 36.89 -8.17
C ALA A 302 10.80 35.86 -8.89
N ASN A 303 10.26 35.17 -9.91
CA ASN A 303 10.97 34.14 -10.69
C ASN A 303 10.91 34.44 -12.21
N PRO A 304 11.70 35.41 -12.71
CA PRO A 304 11.64 35.85 -14.11
C PRO A 304 11.98 34.76 -15.12
N ASP A 305 12.75 33.75 -14.73
CA ASP A 305 13.07 32.56 -15.55
C ASP A 305 11.81 31.73 -15.85
N VAL A 306 10.97 31.50 -14.84
CA VAL A 306 9.68 30.80 -14.98
C VAL A 306 8.73 31.62 -15.88
N LYS A 307 8.68 32.94 -15.66
CA LYS A 307 7.89 33.88 -16.45
C LYS A 307 8.32 33.92 -17.92
N LEU A 308 9.63 33.90 -18.18
CA LEU A 308 10.19 33.94 -19.54
C LEU A 308 9.83 32.69 -20.33
N VAL A 309 9.90 31.51 -19.71
CA VAL A 309 9.59 30.23 -20.36
C VAL A 309 8.07 30.00 -20.45
N GLY A 310 7.27 30.73 -19.66
CA GLY A 310 5.82 30.62 -19.68
C GLY A 310 5.33 29.30 -19.06
N ILE A 311 5.98 28.87 -17.97
CA ILE A 311 5.57 27.68 -17.22
C ILE A 311 4.49 28.08 -16.21
N ASN A 312 3.50 27.21 -16.00
CA ASN A 312 2.49 27.41 -14.96
C ASN A 312 3.18 27.57 -13.58
N PRO A 313 2.92 28.68 -12.87
CA PRO A 313 3.65 29.03 -11.64
C PRO A 313 3.39 28.06 -10.48
N LEU A 314 2.15 27.62 -10.29
CA LEU A 314 1.80 26.66 -9.25
C LEU A 314 2.47 25.31 -9.51
N LEU A 315 2.36 24.80 -10.75
CA LEU A 315 2.98 23.52 -11.10
C LEU A 315 4.49 23.59 -10.93
N HIS A 316 5.12 24.66 -11.42
CA HIS A 316 6.56 24.86 -11.24
C HIS A 316 6.96 24.86 -9.76
N TYR A 317 6.19 25.55 -8.92
CA TYR A 317 6.48 25.60 -7.49
C TYR A 317 6.36 24.23 -6.82
N LEU A 318 5.30 23.49 -7.13
CA LEU A 318 5.06 22.15 -6.60
C LEU A 318 6.13 21.14 -7.04
N THR A 319 6.58 21.20 -8.30
CA THR A 319 7.54 20.22 -8.83
C THR A 319 9.00 20.58 -8.56
N PHE A 320 9.35 21.87 -8.52
CA PHE A 320 10.73 22.33 -8.39
C PHE A 320 10.89 23.42 -7.34
N GLY A 321 10.04 24.45 -7.39
CA GLY A 321 10.25 25.69 -6.65
C GLY A 321 10.33 25.52 -5.13
N TYR A 322 9.55 24.61 -4.54
CA TYR A 322 9.64 24.29 -3.12
C TYR A 322 11.01 23.71 -2.74
N GLY A 323 11.49 22.72 -3.50
CA GLY A 323 12.80 22.08 -3.27
C GLY A 323 13.99 22.99 -3.57
N GLU A 324 13.83 23.91 -4.53
CA GLU A 324 14.82 24.93 -4.87
C GLU A 324 14.84 26.12 -3.89
N GLY A 325 13.86 26.23 -2.99
CA GLY A 325 13.72 27.37 -2.09
C GLY A 325 13.33 28.67 -2.81
N ARG A 326 12.58 28.58 -3.92
CA ARG A 326 12.11 29.75 -4.68
C ARG A 326 11.15 30.59 -3.85
N PRO A 327 11.26 31.92 -3.88
CA PRO A 327 10.33 32.81 -3.17
C PRO A 327 8.93 32.78 -3.79
N LEU A 328 7.90 32.87 -2.94
CA LEU A 328 6.48 32.93 -3.35
C LEU A 328 6.01 34.36 -3.65
N ALA A 329 6.55 35.35 -2.94
CA ALA A 329 6.57 36.79 -3.18
C ALA A 329 7.34 37.47 -2.04
#